data_AF-A0A9Q3UW17-F1
#
_entry.id   AF-A0A9Q3UW17-F1
#
_cell.length_a   1.000
_cell.length_b   1.000
_cell.length_c   1.000
_cell.angle_alpha   90.00
_cell.angle_beta   90.00
_cell.angle_gamma   90.00
#
_symmetry.space_group_name_H-M   'P 1'
#
loop_
_entity.id
_entity.type
_entity.pdbx_description
1 polymer ?
#
loop_
_entity_poly.entity_id
_entity_poly.type
_entity_poly.pdbx_seq_one_letter_code
_entity_poly.pdbx_strand_id
1 'polypeptide(L)'
;MNTFKTVSLLIFALTSVSISAQQYEPVILEVKKANEKSNASNKNEKAKYFLQFGIMSRNQDSFKQKYGVHIVYENCVITSFMSEKAKKNNKEVAQYLTKKYGESWKKDLELIPYGL
;
A
#
# COMPACT_ATOMS: atom_id res chain seq x y z
N MET A 1 0.57 -4.90 -56.38
CA MET A 1 1.41 -4.51 -55.22
C MET A 1 0.57 -3.66 -54.28
N ASN A 2 -0.17 -4.27 -53.34
CA ASN A 2 -0.85 -3.55 -52.22
C ASN A 2 -1.59 -4.45 -51.21
N THR A 3 -1.73 -5.76 -51.46
CA THR A 3 -2.44 -6.68 -50.54
C THR A 3 -1.58 -7.19 -49.37
N PHE A 4 -0.26 -7.21 -49.52
CA PHE A 4 0.64 -7.65 -48.44
C PHE A 4 0.77 -6.64 -47.29
N LYS A 5 0.55 -5.34 -47.55
CA LYS A 5 0.62 -4.30 -46.51
C LYS A 5 -0.61 -4.28 -45.60
N THR A 6 -1.79 -4.60 -46.13
CA THR A 6 -3.03 -4.63 -45.35
C THR A 6 -3.15 -5.85 -44.44
N VAL A 7 -2.60 -7.00 -44.82
CA VAL A 7 -2.60 -8.20 -43.98
C VAL A 7 -1.67 -8.06 -42.77
N SER A 8 -0.53 -7.37 -42.91
CA SER A 8 0.41 -7.15 -41.81
C SER A 8 -0.13 -6.21 -40.71
N LEU A 9 -0.99 -5.26 -41.09
CA LEU A 9 -1.58 -4.29 -40.16
C LEU A 9 -2.71 -4.88 -39.29
N LEU A 10 -3.35 -5.97 -39.72
CA LEU A 10 -4.41 -6.65 -38.97
C LEU A 10 -3.88 -7.61 -37.89
N ILE A 11 -2.64 -8.11 -38.03
CA ILE A 11 -2.07 -9.09 -37.10
C ILE A 11 -1.62 -8.44 -35.78
N PHE A 12 -1.24 -7.16 -35.79
CA PHE A 12 -0.78 -6.44 -34.59
C PHE A 12 -1.92 -6.02 -33.64
N ALA A 13 -3.18 -6.11 -34.04
CA ALA A 13 -4.32 -5.68 -33.22
C ALA A 13 -4.86 -6.76 -32.26
N LEU A 14 -4.43 -8.02 -32.39
CA LEU A 14 -5.03 -9.16 -31.68
C LEU A 14 -4.27 -9.62 -30.42
N THR A 15 -3.11 -9.06 -30.09
CA THR A 15 -2.31 -9.49 -28.92
C THR A 15 -2.57 -8.70 -27.63
N SER A 16 -3.56 -7.81 -27.61
CA SER A 16 -3.80 -6.90 -26.46
C SER A 16 -4.68 -7.46 -25.34
N VAL A 17 -5.16 -8.71 -25.42
CA VAL A 17 -6.05 -9.29 -24.39
C VAL A 17 -5.38 -10.44 -23.66
N SER A 18 -4.35 -10.14 -22.86
CA SER A 18 -3.93 -10.97 -21.72
C SER A 18 -3.11 -10.14 -20.75
N ILE A 19 -3.65 -9.01 -20.29
CA ILE A 19 -3.21 -8.46 -19.01
C ILE A 19 -3.77 -9.43 -17.97
N SER A 20 -3.00 -10.46 -17.62
CA SER A 20 -3.24 -11.21 -16.39
C SER A 20 -3.08 -10.21 -15.26
N ALA A 21 -4.21 -9.64 -14.82
CA ALA A 21 -4.28 -8.92 -13.56
C ALA A 21 -3.90 -9.93 -12.49
N GLN A 22 -2.63 -9.95 -12.09
CA GLN A 22 -2.18 -10.72 -10.94
C GLN A 22 -3.08 -10.29 -9.79
N GLN A 23 -3.94 -11.20 -9.31
CA GLN A 23 -4.72 -10.96 -8.12
C GLN A 23 -3.72 -10.72 -6.99
N TYR A 24 -3.61 -9.45 -6.60
CA TYR A 24 -2.75 -9.02 -5.51
C TYR A 24 -3.33 -9.60 -4.22
N GLU A 25 -2.63 -10.62 -3.70
CA GLU A 25 -2.79 -10.95 -2.31
C GLU A 25 -2.08 -9.88 -1.48
N PRO A 26 -2.78 -9.23 -0.53
CA PRO A 26 -2.15 -8.24 0.33
C PRO A 26 -1.02 -8.90 1.10
N VAL A 27 0.12 -8.21 1.15
CA VAL A 27 1.30 -8.65 1.89
C VAL A 27 0.92 -8.71 3.37
N ILE A 28 0.61 -9.91 3.86
CA ILE A 28 0.44 -10.16 5.29
C ILE A 28 1.85 -10.27 5.85
N LEU A 29 2.33 -9.20 6.51
CA LEU A 29 3.52 -9.31 7.33
C LEU A 29 3.15 -10.09 8.60
N GLU A 30 3.58 -11.35 8.68
CA GLU A 30 3.73 -11.98 9.99
C GLU A 30 4.77 -11.17 10.76
N VAL A 31 4.31 -10.44 11.76
CA VAL A 31 5.16 -9.65 12.64
C VAL A 31 6.06 -10.62 13.41
N LYS A 32 7.30 -10.85 12.95
CA LYS A 32 8.34 -11.43 13.79
C LYS A 32 8.71 -10.39 14.85
N LYS A 33 8.04 -10.49 16.00
CA LYS A 33 8.36 -9.77 17.23
C LYS A 33 9.82 -10.02 17.61
N ALA A 34 10.69 -9.03 17.44
CA ALA A 34 11.84 -8.88 18.31
C ALA A 34 11.36 -8.21 19.61
N ASN A 35 11.27 -9.01 20.67
CA ASN A 35 11.10 -8.62 22.07
C ASN A 35 10.17 -7.42 22.39
N GLU A 36 8.88 -7.71 22.61
CA GLU A 36 8.15 -7.12 23.73
C GLU A 36 6.89 -7.95 24.06
N LYS A 37 6.74 -8.19 25.37
CA LYS A 37 5.78 -9.13 25.97
C LYS A 37 4.34 -8.77 25.62
N SER A 38 3.56 -9.83 25.45
CA SER A 38 2.16 -9.90 25.02
C SER A 38 1.21 -9.00 25.81
N ASN A 39 0.14 -8.52 25.17
CA ASN A 39 -1.21 -9.05 25.40
C ASN A 39 -2.20 -8.68 24.27
N ALA A 40 -3.04 -9.65 23.93
CA ALA A 40 -4.33 -9.56 23.24
C ALA A 40 -4.39 -9.01 21.80
N SER A 41 -4.39 -9.92 20.82
CA SER A 41 -5.67 -10.45 20.28
C SER A 41 -5.41 -11.08 18.92
N ASN A 42 -5.56 -12.39 18.91
CA ASN A 42 -5.66 -13.22 17.72
C ASN A 42 -6.95 -12.81 16.97
N LYS A 43 -6.85 -11.93 15.98
CA LYS A 43 -7.90 -11.71 14.98
C LYS A 43 -7.24 -11.56 13.61
N ASN A 44 -7.54 -12.50 12.73
CA ASN A 44 -7.29 -12.49 11.30
C ASN A 44 -8.08 -11.36 10.61
N GLU A 45 -7.93 -10.12 11.05
CA GLU A 45 -8.30 -8.94 10.29
C GLU A 45 -7.01 -8.40 9.69
N LYS A 46 -6.90 -8.39 8.36
CA LYS A 46 -5.76 -7.79 7.66
C LYS A 46 -5.70 -6.30 8.02
N ALA A 47 -4.95 -5.97 9.07
CA ALA A 47 -4.79 -4.61 9.57
C ALA A 47 -4.15 -3.77 8.46
N LYS A 48 -4.77 -2.64 8.13
CA LYS A 48 -4.22 -1.69 7.15
C LYS A 48 -3.15 -0.85 7.84
N TYR A 49 -2.08 -0.52 7.13
CA TYR A 49 -1.00 0.27 7.72
C TYR A 49 -0.37 1.21 6.70
N PHE A 50 0.07 2.39 7.13
CA PHE A 50 0.99 3.21 6.37
C PHE A 50 2.43 2.73 6.59
N LEU A 51 3.22 2.75 5.53
CA LEU A 51 4.68 2.56 5.57
C LEU A 51 5.35 3.94 5.62
N GLN A 52 6.16 4.17 6.64
CA GLN A 52 6.93 5.39 6.81
C GLN A 52 8.40 5.03 7.01
N PHE A 53 9.31 5.74 6.34
CA PHE A 53 10.74 5.54 6.54
C PHE A 53 11.28 6.57 7.53
N GLY A 54 12.25 6.15 8.33
CA GLY A 54 12.87 6.96 9.37
C GLY A 54 12.22 6.79 10.73
N ILE A 55 12.83 7.41 11.75
CA ILE A 55 12.36 7.35 13.13
C ILE A 55 11.50 8.59 13.39
N MET A 56 10.34 8.40 14.03
CA MET A 56 9.52 9.49 14.52
C MET A 56 9.17 9.26 15.99
N SER A 57 9.26 10.31 16.80
CA SER A 57 9.02 10.26 18.24
C SER A 57 7.54 10.44 18.63
N ARG A 58 6.62 10.50 17.65
CA ARG A 58 5.21 10.80 17.89
C ARG A 58 4.42 9.53 18.17
N ASN A 59 3.57 9.59 19.21
CA ASN A 59 2.61 8.54 19.50
C ASN A 59 1.44 8.62 18.49
N GLN A 60 1.10 7.50 17.86
CA GLN A 60 0.01 7.39 16.88
C GLN A 60 -1.09 6.41 17.31
N ASP A 61 -1.16 6.11 18.60
CA ASP A 61 -2.16 5.25 19.22
C ASP A 61 -3.57 5.83 19.03
N SER A 62 -3.73 7.15 19.11
CA SER A 62 -5.01 7.84 18.87
C SER A 62 -5.51 7.59 17.45
N PHE A 63 -4.62 7.73 16.46
CA PHE A 63 -4.93 7.45 15.05
C PHE A 63 -5.32 5.99 14.85
N LYS A 64 -4.54 5.06 15.41
CA LYS A 64 -4.82 3.62 15.36
C LYS A 64 -6.16 3.28 16.00
N GLN A 65 -6.46 3.82 17.19
CA GLN A 65 -7.72 3.58 17.89
C GLN A 65 -8.92 4.11 17.10
N LYS A 66 -8.78 5.30 16.50
CA LYS A 66 -9.86 5.94 15.74
C LYS A 66 -10.13 5.27 14.39
N TYR A 67 -9.07 4.90 13.66
CA TYR A 67 -9.19 4.47 12.26
C TYR A 67 -8.96 2.98 12.04
N GLY A 68 -8.40 2.26 13.02
CA GLY A 68 -7.94 0.88 12.86
C GLY A 68 -6.78 0.73 11.89
N VAL A 69 -6.02 1.82 11.67
CA VAL A 69 -4.89 1.87 10.74
C VAL A 69 -3.60 2.11 11.51
N HIS A 70 -2.60 1.26 11.28
CA HIS A 70 -1.30 1.34 11.92
C HIS A 70 -0.30 2.15 11.10
N ILE A 71 0.83 2.49 11.71
CA ILE A 71 1.94 3.13 11.01
C ILE A 71 3.18 2.32 11.34
N VAL A 72 3.76 1.75 10.31
CA VAL A 72 4.94 0.89 10.38
C VAL A 72 6.13 1.73 9.95
N TYR A 73 7.06 1.90 10.89
CA TYR A 73 8.30 2.61 10.65
C TYR A 73 9.37 1.65 10.18
N GLU A 74 9.89 1.89 8.98
CA GLU A 74 11.03 1.20 8.39
C GLU A 74 12.30 2.06 8.53
N ASN A 75 13.45 1.43 8.35
CA ASN A 75 14.74 2.12 8.46
C ASN A 75 14.92 3.22 7.40
N CYS A 76 15.97 4.05 7.54
CA CYS A 76 16.23 5.17 6.62
C CYS A 76 16.83 4.75 5.27
N VAL A 77 17.22 3.48 5.09
CA VAL A 77 17.88 3.00 3.88
C VAL A 77 16.81 2.49 2.92
N ILE A 78 16.41 3.35 2.00
CA ILE A 78 15.30 3.09 1.09
C ILE A 78 15.83 2.59 -0.26
N THR A 79 15.47 1.36 -0.64
CA THR A 79 15.67 0.87 -2.01
C THR A 79 14.52 1.30 -2.93
N SER A 80 14.75 1.32 -4.25
CA SER A 80 13.69 1.64 -5.22
C SER A 80 12.47 0.73 -5.08
N PHE A 81 12.69 -0.58 -4.84
CA PHE A 81 11.61 -1.53 -4.62
C PHE A 81 10.78 -1.20 -3.36
N MET A 82 11.44 -0.86 -2.25
CA MET A 82 10.76 -0.46 -1.02
C MET A 82 9.97 0.83 -1.19
N SER A 83 10.54 1.82 -1.89
CA SER A 83 9.88 3.08 -2.20
C SER A 83 8.57 2.85 -2.97
N GLU A 84 8.60 2.07 -4.05
CA GLU A 84 7.42 1.79 -4.87
C GLU A 84 6.36 0.98 -4.10
N LYS A 85 6.80 0.01 -3.29
CA LYS A 85 5.90 -0.74 -2.40
C LYS A 85 5.20 0.19 -1.40
N ALA A 86 5.94 1.10 -0.77
CA ALA A 86 5.37 2.05 0.19
C ALA A 86 4.38 3.00 -0.47
N LYS A 87 4.71 3.59 -1.63
CA LYS A 87 3.81 4.46 -2.40
C LYS A 87 2.49 3.76 -2.73
N LYS A 88 2.57 2.54 -3.28
CA LYS A 88 1.37 1.78 -3.66
C LYS A 88 0.49 1.48 -2.44
N ASN A 89 1.09 0.93 -1.39
CA ASN A 89 0.38 0.62 -0.14
C ASN A 89 -0.28 1.87 0.47
N ASN A 90 0.48 2.95 0.62
CA ASN A 90 -0.01 4.17 1.27
C ASN A 90 -1.14 4.81 0.46
N LYS A 91 -1.09 4.74 -0.87
CA LYS A 91 -2.19 5.18 -1.75
C LYS A 91 -3.46 4.36 -1.53
N GLU A 92 -3.36 3.04 -1.42
CA GLU A 92 -4.51 2.16 -1.14
C GLU A 92 -5.13 2.48 0.24
N VAL A 93 -4.31 2.68 1.27
CA VAL A 93 -4.78 3.03 2.62
C VAL A 93 -5.42 4.41 2.65
N ALA A 94 -4.83 5.40 1.98
CA ALA A 94 -5.39 6.75 1.88
C ALA A 94 -6.75 6.73 1.17
N GLN A 95 -6.87 5.99 0.06
CA GLN A 95 -8.15 5.82 -0.64
C GLN A 95 -9.21 5.17 0.25
N TYR A 96 -8.85 4.13 1.00
CA TYR A 96 -9.75 3.51 1.98
C TYR A 96 -10.23 4.50 3.04
N LEU A 97 -9.30 5.27 3.63
CA LEU A 97 -9.62 6.25 4.65
C LEU A 97 -10.48 7.40 4.11
N THR A 98 -10.14 7.94 2.95
CA THR A 98 -10.95 8.98 2.29
C THR A 98 -12.33 8.47 1.94
N LYS A 99 -12.46 7.23 1.43
CA LYS A 99 -13.77 6.63 1.12
C LYS A 99 -14.66 6.47 2.37
N LYS A 100 -14.07 6.13 3.52
CA LYS A 100 -14.82 5.83 4.75
C LYS A 100 -15.05 7.04 5.66
N TYR A 101 -14.10 7.98 5.69
CA TYR A 101 -14.06 9.07 6.67
C TYR A 101 -13.89 10.47 6.04
N GLY A 102 -13.89 10.56 4.70
CA GLY A 102 -13.58 11.80 3.98
C GLY A 102 -12.14 12.25 4.22
N GLU A 103 -11.84 13.53 4.04
CA GLU A 103 -10.47 14.07 4.15
C GLU A 103 -10.03 14.35 5.60
N SER A 104 -10.89 14.08 6.59
CA SER A 104 -10.65 14.40 8.01
C SER A 104 -9.43 13.68 8.61
N TRP A 105 -9.17 12.44 8.19
CA TRP A 105 -8.06 11.61 8.69
C TRP A 105 -6.69 12.22 8.46
N LYS A 106 -6.53 13.10 7.45
CA LYS A 106 -5.24 13.75 7.16
C LYS A 106 -4.78 14.66 8.30
N LYS A 107 -5.72 15.33 8.96
CA LYS A 107 -5.43 16.21 10.11
C LYS A 107 -5.05 15.39 11.34
N ASP A 108 -5.77 14.30 11.56
CA ASP A 108 -5.59 13.43 12.74
C ASP A 108 -4.34 12.54 12.66
N LEU A 109 -3.81 12.33 11.46
CA LEU A 109 -2.61 11.56 11.23
C LEU A 109 -1.33 12.32 11.65
N GLU A 110 -1.38 13.66 11.61
CA GLU A 110 -0.30 14.57 11.99
C GLU A 110 1.06 14.34 11.28
N LEU A 111 1.07 13.52 10.22
CA LEU A 111 2.18 13.29 9.30
C LEU A 111 1.63 13.15 7.87
N ILE A 112 2.51 13.35 6.89
CA ILE A 112 2.24 13.00 5.50
C ILE A 112 2.89 11.64 5.23
N PRO A 113 2.11 10.58 4.95
CA PRO A 113 2.69 9.27 4.65
C PRO A 113 3.58 9.33 3.42
N TYR A 114 4.65 8.55 3.44
CA TYR A 114 5.56 8.45 2.30
C TYR A 114 4.81 8.20 0.98
N GLY A 115 5.04 9.05 -0.01
CA GLY A 115 4.47 8.87 -1.35
C GLY A 115 3.04 9.33 -1.55
N LEU A 116 2.48 10.13 -0.62
CA LEU A 116 1.19 10.80 -0.75
C LEU A 116 1.32 12.31 -0.92
#